data_AF-A0A3B8NEI3-F1
#
_entry.id   AF-A0A3B8NEI3-F1
#
_cell.length_a   1.000
_cell.length_b   1.000
_cell.length_c   1.000
_cell.angle_alpha   90.00
_cell.angle_beta   90.00
_cell.angle_gamma   90.00
#
_symmetry.space_group_name_H-M   'P 1'
#
loop_
_entity.id
_entity.type
_entity.pdbx_description
1 polymer ?
#
loop_
_entity_poly.entity_id
_entity_poly.type
_entity_poly.pdbx_seq_one_letter_code
_entity_poly.pdbx_strand_id
1 'polypeptide(L)'
;MKKLCPLIVIIPFLAITLIMFTALTNLEISVEFDSLLPEGSEAIQNMQKMDSSFGESKEMLLIVKTDNILNPETSKRIFSAIENLKNHDGVLTVRSIFDAADISFSGGLETKPYFKNGIPLENADEILSNRLYVGNLVSADGSTLFIPVLIEENVS
;
A
#
# COMPACT_ATOMS: atom_id res chain seq x y z
N MET A 1 -43.46 -56.57 9.19
CA MET A 1 -42.42 -55.73 8.54
C MET A 1 -42.63 -54.29 9.02
N LYS A 2 -41.91 -53.86 10.06
CA LYS A 2 -42.02 -52.48 10.59
C LYS A 2 -41.43 -51.55 9.53
N LYS A 3 -42.24 -50.63 8.99
CA LYS A 3 -41.75 -49.55 8.12
C LYS A 3 -40.69 -48.79 8.92
N LEU A 4 -39.42 -48.92 8.54
CA LEU A 4 -38.37 -48.06 9.06
C LEU A 4 -38.77 -46.64 8.67
N CYS A 5 -39.22 -45.84 9.64
CA CYS A 5 -39.66 -44.48 9.37
C CYS A 5 -38.50 -43.72 8.71
N PRO A 6 -38.71 -43.10 7.53
CA PRO A 6 -37.65 -42.36 6.82
C PRO A 6 -37.03 -41.27 7.71
N LEU A 7 -37.79 -40.80 8.71
CA LEU A 7 -37.38 -39.88 9.76
C LEU A 7 -36.09 -40.29 10.49
N ILE A 8 -35.82 -41.60 10.64
CA ILE A 8 -34.64 -42.11 11.38
C ILE A 8 -33.32 -41.87 10.63
N VAL A 9 -33.39 -41.66 9.31
CA VAL A 9 -32.24 -41.32 8.46
C VAL A 9 -32.17 -39.82 8.22
N ILE A 10 -33.33 -39.16 8.10
CA ILE A 10 -33.41 -37.71 7.83
C ILE A 10 -32.87 -36.89 9.00
N ILE A 11 -33.23 -37.24 10.24
CA ILE A 11 -32.79 -36.48 11.43
C ILE A 11 -31.26 -36.45 11.59
N PRO A 12 -30.54 -37.59 11.58
CA PRO A 12 -29.08 -37.56 11.71
C PRO A 12 -28.40 -36.89 10.51
N PHE A 13 -28.94 -37.05 9.30
CA PHE A 13 -28.40 -36.38 8.12
C PHE A 13 -28.51 -34.85 8.25
N LEU A 14 -29.69 -34.36 8.65
CA LEU A 14 -29.93 -32.93 8.88
C LEU A 14 -29.04 -32.38 10.00
N ALA A 15 -28.84 -33.15 11.07
CA ALA A 15 -27.94 -32.76 12.16
C ALA A 15 -26.49 -32.60 11.68
N ILE A 16 -25.99 -33.54 10.87
CA ILE A 16 -24.64 -33.47 10.28
C ILE A 16 -24.53 -32.27 9.34
N THR A 17 -25.53 -32.01 8.51
CA THR A 17 -25.56 -30.83 7.62
C THR A 17 -25.50 -29.53 8.43
N LEU A 18 -26.23 -29.43 9.54
CA LEU A 18 -26.24 -28.23 10.39
C LEU A 18 -24.87 -28.00 11.06
N ILE A 19 -24.21 -29.08 11.50
CA ILE A 19 -22.85 -29.02 12.05
C ILE A 19 -21.85 -28.55 10.99
N MET A 20 -21.90 -29.10 9.77
CA MET A 20 -21.04 -28.63 8.67
C MET A 20 -21.30 -27.16 8.31
N PHE A 21 -22.56 -26.70 8.40
CA PHE A 21 -22.91 -25.31 8.15
C PHE A 21 -22.26 -24.35 9.15
N THR A 22 -22.16 -24.74 10.43
CA THR A 22 -21.42 -23.96 11.44
C THR A 22 -19.91 -23.91 11.21
N ALA A 23 -19.33 -24.91 10.52
CA ALA A 23 -17.93 -24.86 10.12
C ALA A 23 -17.70 -23.91 8.93
N LEU A 24 -18.69 -23.77 8.05
CA LEU A 24 -18.64 -22.87 6.88
C LEU A 24 -18.58 -21.39 7.27
N THR A 25 -19.12 -20.99 8.43
CA THR A 25 -19.05 -19.59 8.89
C THR A 25 -17.65 -19.17 9.30
N ASN A 26 -16.75 -20.12 9.54
CA ASN A 26 -15.34 -19.86 9.89
C ASN A 26 -14.41 -20.04 8.67
N LEU A 27 -14.96 -20.01 7.46
CA LEU A 27 -14.16 -20.11 6.24
C LEU A 27 -13.42 -18.80 6.00
N GLU A 28 -12.14 -18.77 6.36
CA GLU A 28 -11.22 -17.70 5.98
C GLU A 28 -10.68 -17.99 4.57
N ILE A 29 -10.91 -17.07 3.64
CA ILE A 29 -10.36 -17.15 2.29
C ILE A 29 -9.02 -16.42 2.31
N SER A 30 -7.92 -17.15 2.50
CA SER A 30 -6.58 -16.62 2.28
C SER A 30 -6.30 -16.57 0.77
N VAL A 31 -6.46 -15.38 0.16
CA VAL A 31 -5.99 -15.11 -1.22
C VAL A 31 -4.57 -14.54 -1.18
N GLU A 32 -3.72 -15.14 -0.35
CA GLU A 32 -2.31 -14.76 -0.32
C GLU A 32 -1.63 -15.41 -1.52
N PHE A 33 -0.94 -14.61 -2.32
CA PHE A 33 -0.24 -15.08 -3.52
C PHE A 33 0.76 -16.20 -3.19
N ASP A 34 1.33 -16.17 -1.97
CA ASP A 34 2.25 -17.16 -1.44
C ASP A 34 1.61 -18.55 -1.29
N SER A 35 0.32 -18.59 -0.97
CA SER A 35 -0.44 -19.85 -0.83
C SER A 35 -0.67 -20.57 -2.16
N LEU A 36 -0.48 -19.86 -3.29
CA LEU A 36 -0.58 -20.41 -4.64
C LEU A 36 0.74 -21.00 -5.12
N LEU A 37 1.84 -20.77 -4.41
CA LEU A 37 3.16 -21.29 -4.76
C LEU A 37 3.35 -22.70 -4.16
N PRO A 38 4.06 -23.61 -4.85
CA PRO A 38 4.33 -24.94 -4.32
C PRO A 38 5.14 -24.85 -3.02
N GLU A 39 4.58 -25.36 -1.93
CA GLU A 39 5.24 -25.44 -0.64
C GLU A 39 6.61 -26.13 -0.76
N GLY A 40 7.64 -25.53 -0.15
CA GLY A 40 8.99 -26.09 -0.12
C GLY A 40 9.86 -25.84 -1.35
N SER A 41 9.38 -25.10 -2.35
CA SER A 41 10.21 -24.71 -3.49
C SER A 41 11.42 -23.84 -3.08
N GLU A 42 12.52 -23.94 -3.84
CA GLU A 42 13.72 -23.11 -3.62
C GLU A 42 13.40 -21.60 -3.72
N ALA A 43 12.39 -21.26 -4.53
CA ALA A 43 11.89 -19.89 -4.67
C ALA A 43 11.33 -19.34 -3.34
N ILE A 44 10.49 -20.10 -2.63
CA ILE A 44 9.93 -19.68 -1.33
C ILE A 44 11.05 -19.54 -0.28
N GLN A 45 12.00 -20.48 -0.25
CA GLN A 45 13.12 -20.40 0.70
C GLN A 45 14.01 -19.18 0.46
N ASN A 46 14.22 -18.79 -0.80
CA ASN A 46 14.97 -17.60 -1.15
C ASN A 46 14.19 -16.32 -0.83
N MET A 47 12.87 -16.32 -1.03
CA MET A 47 11.97 -15.23 -0.63
C MET A 47 12.02 -15.02 0.89
N GLN A 48 11.80 -16.07 1.69
CA GLN A 48 11.88 -15.99 3.15
C GLN A 48 13.26 -15.52 3.66
N LYS A 49 14.35 -15.93 3.01
CA LYS A 49 15.70 -15.43 3.35
C LYS A 49 15.85 -13.94 3.04
N MET A 50 15.31 -13.49 1.91
CA MET A 50 15.28 -12.08 1.54
C MET A 50 14.46 -11.28 2.57
N ASP A 51 13.26 -11.74 2.92
CA ASP A 51 12.39 -11.07 3.90
C ASP A 51 13.04 -11.03 5.29
N SER A 52 13.69 -12.13 5.72
CA SER A 52 14.42 -12.15 6.99
C SER A 52 15.65 -11.22 7.04
N SER A 53 16.26 -10.93 5.88
CA SER A 53 17.48 -10.10 5.79
C SER A 53 17.18 -8.63 5.50
N PHE A 54 16.10 -8.34 4.77
CA PHE A 54 15.75 -7.01 4.26
C PHE A 54 14.43 -6.47 4.83
N GLY A 55 13.67 -7.29 5.57
CA GLY A 55 12.37 -6.96 6.14
C GLY A 55 11.22 -7.30 5.18
N GLU A 56 10.12 -7.81 5.74
CA GLU A 56 8.84 -7.92 5.03
C GLU A 56 8.23 -6.53 4.95
N SER A 57 7.92 -6.05 3.76
CA SER A 57 7.44 -4.68 3.59
C SER A 57 6.30 -4.62 2.59
N LYS A 58 5.12 -4.23 3.08
CA LYS A 58 3.94 -4.00 2.24
C LYS A 58 3.91 -2.55 1.81
N GLU A 59 3.92 -2.33 0.50
CA GLU A 59 3.83 -1.01 -0.10
C GLU A 59 2.42 -0.79 -0.67
N MET A 60 1.71 0.20 -0.15
CA MET A 60 0.45 0.71 -0.70
C MET A 60 0.75 1.86 -1.66
N LEU A 61 0.16 1.79 -2.85
CA LEU A 61 0.32 2.82 -3.88
C LEU A 61 -0.92 3.71 -3.92
N LEU A 62 -0.74 4.99 -3.60
CA LEU A 62 -1.80 5.99 -3.67
C LEU A 62 -1.62 6.86 -4.92
N ILE A 63 -2.69 6.99 -5.71
CA ILE A 63 -2.75 7.88 -6.87
C ILE A 63 -3.73 9.01 -6.56
N VAL A 64 -3.24 10.25 -6.58
CA VAL A 64 -4.05 11.43 -6.28
C VAL A 64 -4.16 12.30 -7.52
N LYS A 65 -5.39 12.61 -7.92
CA LYS A 65 -5.67 13.54 -9.02
C LYS A 65 -5.92 14.95 -8.49
N THR A 66 -5.33 15.94 -9.14
CA THR A 66 -5.37 17.36 -8.79
C THR A 66 -5.44 18.20 -10.06
N ASP A 67 -5.91 19.44 -9.96
CA ASP A 67 -5.88 20.36 -11.10
C ASP A 67 -4.45 20.82 -11.41
N ASN A 68 -3.71 21.20 -10.35
CA ASN A 68 -2.29 21.57 -10.44
C ASN A 68 -1.65 21.51 -9.05
N ILE A 69 -0.59 20.72 -8.90
CA ILE A 69 0.20 20.62 -7.66
C ILE A 69 0.95 21.91 -7.31
N LEU A 70 1.22 22.78 -8.28
CA LEU A 70 1.93 24.05 -8.08
C LEU A 70 0.99 25.17 -7.58
N ASN A 71 -0.32 24.92 -7.50
CA ASN A 71 -1.24 25.85 -6.85
C ASN A 71 -1.03 25.77 -5.32
N PRO A 72 -0.68 26.88 -4.63
CA PRO A 72 -0.40 26.87 -3.20
C PRO A 72 -1.54 26.30 -2.32
N GLU A 73 -2.79 26.58 -2.66
CA GLU A 73 -3.95 26.10 -1.88
C GLU A 73 -4.11 24.59 -2.03
N THR A 74 -4.02 24.09 -3.25
CA THR A 74 -4.14 22.65 -3.54
C THR A 74 -2.96 21.86 -2.97
N SER A 75 -1.75 22.37 -3.19
CA SER A 75 -0.50 21.84 -2.65
C SER A 75 -0.57 21.68 -1.13
N LYS A 76 -1.01 22.74 -0.43
CA LYS A 76 -1.11 22.73 1.04
C LYS A 76 -2.13 21.72 1.54
N ARG A 77 -3.28 21.57 0.87
CA ARG A 77 -4.30 20.56 1.24
C ARG A 77 -3.77 19.15 1.12
N ILE A 78 -3.08 18.84 0.01
CA ILE A 78 -2.49 17.51 -0.22
C ILE A 78 -1.38 17.27 0.80
N PHE A 79 -0.53 18.26 1.06
CA PHE A 79 0.51 18.17 2.09
C PHE A 79 -0.08 17.85 3.46
N SER A 80 -1.12 18.56 3.90
CA SER A 80 -1.78 18.25 5.18
C SER A 80 -2.37 16.85 5.23
N ALA A 81 -2.93 16.34 4.12
CA ALA A 81 -3.41 14.96 4.06
C ALA A 81 -2.27 13.94 4.20
N ILE A 82 -1.14 14.19 3.55
CA ILE A 82 0.06 13.34 3.63
C ILE A 82 0.67 13.37 5.04
N GLU A 83 0.77 14.54 5.67
CA GLU A 83 1.27 14.65 7.04
C GLU A 83 0.34 13.93 8.04
N ASN A 84 -0.98 13.97 7.83
CA ASN A 84 -1.90 13.16 8.63
C ASN A 84 -1.68 11.66 8.42
N LEU A 85 -1.42 11.23 7.17
CA LEU A 85 -1.14 9.84 6.86
C LEU A 85 0.18 9.36 7.48
N LYS A 86 1.23 10.18 7.46
CA LYS A 86 2.53 9.88 8.11
C LYS A 86 2.40 9.66 9.62
N ASN A 87 1.40 10.27 10.25
CA ASN A 87 1.15 10.15 11.70
C ASN A 87 0.17 9.01 12.05
N HIS A 88 -0.29 8.22 11.07
CA HIS A 88 -1.20 7.12 11.33
C HIS A 88 -0.44 5.88 11.82
N ASP A 89 -0.95 5.22 12.87
CA ASP A 89 -0.43 3.94 13.35
C ASP A 89 -0.40 2.90 12.22
N GLY A 90 0.73 2.20 12.09
CA GLY A 90 0.97 1.24 11.01
C GLY A 90 1.55 1.84 9.73
N VAL A 91 1.71 3.16 9.60
CA VAL A 91 2.43 3.76 8.47
C VAL A 91 3.91 3.95 8.83
N LEU A 92 4.80 3.24 8.14
CA LEU A 92 6.24 3.31 8.37
C LEU A 92 6.88 4.48 7.63
N THR A 93 6.51 4.69 6.36
CA THR A 93 7.11 5.73 5.52
C THR A 93 6.13 6.15 4.44
N VAL A 94 5.99 7.46 4.23
CA VAL A 94 5.28 8.01 3.07
C VAL A 94 6.28 8.77 2.23
N ARG A 95 6.45 8.37 0.98
CA ARG A 95 7.28 9.09 0.00
C ARG A 95 6.39 10.01 -0.81
N SER A 96 6.70 11.30 -0.86
CA SER A 96 5.86 12.27 -1.55
C SER A 96 6.66 13.24 -2.40
N ILE A 97 5.95 13.93 -3.30
CA ILE A 97 6.50 15.05 -4.05
C ILE A 97 7.03 16.19 -3.16
N PHE A 98 6.53 16.31 -1.92
CA PHE A 98 6.95 17.36 -0.99
C PHE A 98 8.33 17.12 -0.39
N ASP A 99 8.84 15.89 -0.48
CA ASP A 99 10.18 15.52 -0.04
C ASP A 99 11.23 15.72 -1.18
N ALA A 100 10.78 16.15 -2.37
CA ALA A 100 11.64 16.38 -3.53
C ALA A 100 12.48 17.66 -3.40
N ALA A 101 13.70 17.58 -3.94
CA ALA A 101 14.64 18.69 -3.98
C ALA A 101 15.47 18.64 -5.26
N ASP A 102 15.88 19.80 -5.76
CA ASP A 102 16.96 19.88 -6.72
C ASP A 102 18.28 19.51 -6.02
N ILE A 103 18.99 18.53 -6.56
CA ILE A 103 20.24 18.02 -6.02
C ILE A 103 21.32 18.31 -7.05
N SER A 104 22.27 19.16 -6.70
CA SER A 104 23.40 19.49 -7.55
C SER A 104 24.72 19.26 -6.83
N PHE A 105 25.78 19.00 -7.61
CA PHE A 105 27.10 18.74 -7.09
C PHE A 105 28.08 19.81 -7.58
N SER A 106 28.37 20.79 -6.73
CA SER A 106 29.32 21.88 -7.01
C SER A 106 30.27 22.07 -5.84
N GLY A 107 31.30 21.21 -5.75
CA GLY A 107 32.25 21.22 -4.63
C GLY A 107 31.68 20.66 -3.31
N GLY A 108 30.43 20.19 -3.33
CA GLY A 108 29.67 19.58 -2.24
C GLY A 108 28.28 19.19 -2.74
N LEU A 109 27.51 18.45 -1.93
CA LEU A 109 26.09 18.18 -2.22
C LEU A 109 25.27 19.39 -1.79
N GLU A 110 24.69 20.10 -2.75
CA GLU A 110 23.70 21.15 -2.50
C GLU A 110 22.30 20.61 -2.78
N THR A 111 21.37 20.88 -1.87
CA THR A 111 19.97 20.48 -2.01
C THR A 111 19.07 21.71 -1.88
N LYS A 112 18.19 21.91 -2.85
CA LYS A 112 17.20 23.00 -2.87
C LYS A 112 15.80 22.39 -2.92
N PRO A 113 15.02 22.44 -1.83
CA PRO A 113 13.68 21.86 -1.84
C PRO A 113 12.79 22.59 -2.85
N TYR A 114 11.80 21.90 -3.42
CA TYR A 114 10.78 22.53 -4.27
C TYR A 114 9.59 23.05 -3.47
N PHE A 115 9.37 22.49 -2.28
CA PHE A 115 8.26 22.83 -1.41
C PHE A 115 8.74 23.13 0.01
N LYS A 116 8.03 24.02 0.70
CA LYS A 116 8.21 24.26 2.13
C LYS A 116 6.88 24.21 2.84
N ASN A 117 6.69 23.23 3.71
CA ASN A 117 5.42 22.99 4.43
C ASN A 117 4.20 22.93 3.49
N GLY A 118 4.36 22.23 2.36
CA GLY A 118 3.32 22.11 1.34
C GLY A 118 3.11 23.35 0.47
N ILE A 119 3.95 24.38 0.59
CA ILE A 119 3.88 25.59 -0.25
C ILE A 119 4.96 25.49 -1.34
N PRO A 120 4.61 25.59 -2.64
CA PRO A 120 5.58 25.64 -3.72
C PRO A 120 6.53 26.85 -3.59
N LEU A 121 7.82 26.63 -3.83
CA LEU A 121 8.84 27.68 -3.88
C LEU A 121 9.04 28.19 -5.32
N GLU A 122 9.88 29.20 -5.51
CA GLU A 122 10.12 29.82 -6.82
C GLU A 122 10.65 28.84 -7.88
N ASN A 123 11.42 27.83 -7.46
CA ASN A 123 11.95 26.78 -8.34
C ASN A 123 11.01 25.58 -8.48
N ALA A 124 9.81 25.60 -7.89
CA ALA A 124 8.92 24.43 -7.86
C ALA A 124 8.55 23.93 -9.27
N ASP A 125 8.44 24.83 -10.25
CA ASP A 125 8.12 24.47 -11.64
C ASP A 125 9.14 23.52 -12.26
N GLU A 126 10.41 23.59 -11.83
CA GLU A 126 11.48 22.74 -12.33
C GLU A 126 11.22 21.25 -12.04
N ILE A 127 10.45 20.94 -10.98
CA ILE A 127 10.10 19.56 -10.62
C ILE A 127 9.34 18.85 -11.74
N LEU A 128 8.53 19.58 -12.52
CA LEU A 128 7.74 19.05 -13.63
C LEU A 128 8.59 18.79 -14.90
N SER A 129 9.85 19.22 -14.89
CA SER A 129 10.83 18.93 -15.94
C SER A 129 11.88 17.91 -15.50
N ASN A 130 11.94 17.59 -14.21
CA ASN A 130 12.95 16.72 -13.64
C ASN A 130 12.54 15.24 -13.77
N ARG A 131 13.29 14.48 -14.57
CA ARG A 131 13.01 13.06 -14.85
C ARG A 131 13.12 12.14 -13.64
N LEU A 132 13.69 12.60 -12.52
CA LEU A 132 13.69 11.84 -11.28
C LEU A 132 12.29 11.79 -10.64
N TYR A 133 11.49 12.84 -10.86
CA TYR A 133 10.17 13.00 -10.24
C TYR A 133 9.03 12.78 -11.23
N VAL A 134 9.20 13.22 -12.48
CA VAL A 134 8.19 13.03 -13.53
C VAL A 134 8.05 11.55 -13.88
N GLY A 135 6.82 11.03 -13.80
CA GLY A 135 6.49 9.63 -14.01
C GLY A 135 6.69 8.73 -12.79
N ASN A 136 7.41 9.20 -11.76
CA ASN A 136 7.67 8.46 -10.52
C ASN A 136 6.86 8.97 -9.33
N LEU A 137 6.72 10.30 -9.19
CA LEU A 137 5.99 10.95 -8.09
C LEU A 137 4.91 11.93 -8.60
N VAL A 138 5.08 12.45 -9.82
CA VAL A 138 4.18 13.45 -10.42
C VAL A 138 4.09 13.28 -11.94
N SER A 139 2.95 13.59 -12.53
CA SER A 139 2.81 13.68 -13.99
C SER A 139 3.47 14.96 -14.53
N ALA A 140 3.84 14.95 -15.82
CA ALA A 140 4.51 16.09 -16.46
C ALA A 140 3.67 17.39 -16.44
N ASP A 141 2.34 17.28 -16.34
CA ASP A 141 1.39 18.39 -16.25
C ASP A 141 1.05 18.78 -14.79
N GLY A 142 1.62 18.08 -13.79
CA GLY A 142 1.36 18.36 -12.37
C GLY A 142 -0.05 17.99 -11.89
N SER A 143 -0.83 17.26 -12.70
CA SER A 143 -2.23 16.92 -12.40
C SER A 143 -2.42 15.59 -11.67
N THR A 144 -1.39 14.76 -11.61
CA THR A 144 -1.45 13.42 -11.00
C THR A 144 -0.22 13.20 -10.13
N LEU A 145 -0.44 12.70 -8.91
CA LEU A 145 0.60 12.35 -7.95
C LEU A 145 0.60 10.85 -7.70
N PHE A 146 1.81 10.31 -7.53
CA PHE A 146 2.05 8.94 -7.10
C PHE A 146 2.75 8.96 -5.74
N ILE A 147 2.13 8.35 -4.74
CA ILE A 147 2.55 8.40 -3.34
C ILE A 147 2.70 6.96 -2.84
N PRO A 148 3.92 6.41 -2.86
CA PRO A 148 4.20 5.13 -2.23
C PRO A 148 4.18 5.26 -0.70
N VAL A 149 3.45 4.35 -0.06
CA VAL A 149 3.28 4.28 1.39
C VAL A 149 3.73 2.90 1.87
N LEU A 150 4.77 2.88 2.69
CA LEU A 150 5.23 1.68 3.36
C LEU A 150 4.42 1.49 4.65
N ILE A 151 3.84 0.30 4.81
CA ILE A 151 2.95 -0.05 5.92
C ILE A 151 3.59 -1.19 6.71
N GLU A 152 3.45 -1.13 8.03
CA GLU A 152 3.85 -2.19 8.93
C GLU A 152 2.85 -3.35 8.84
N GLU A 153 3.38 -4.55 8.64
CA GLU A 153 2.55 -5.75 8.47
C GLU A 153 1.88 -6.21 9.78
N ASN A 154 2.29 -5.66 10.92
CA ASN A 154 1.88 -6.12 12.25
C ASN A 154 1.19 -5.01 13.06
N VAL A 155 0.05 -4.53 12.57
CA VAL A 155 -0.87 -3.78 13.44
C VAL A 155 -1.65 -4.82 14.25
N SER A 156 -1.14 -5.07 15.45
CA SER A 156 -1.76 -5.95 16.47
C SER A 156 -2.75 -5.19 17.33
#